data_AF-A0A8C0W6F4-F1
#
_entry.id   AF-A0A8C0W6F4-F1
#
_cell.length_a   1.000
_cell.length_b   1.000
_cell.length_c   1.000
_cell.angle_alpha   90.00
_cell.angle_beta   90.00
_cell.angle_gamma   90.00
#
_symmetry.space_group_name_H-M   'P 1'
#
loop_
_entity.id
_entity.type
_entity.pdbx_description
1 polymer ?
#
loop_
_entity_poly.entity_id
_entity_poly.type
_entity_poly.pdbx_seq_one_letter_code
_entity_poly.pdbx_strand_id
1 'polypeptide(L)'
;FRNCKKVMPIQYRNNGHIDFITAASSLHAKMYSIEPADHFKTKCIAGKIVPAIATSTAVVSGLVALEMIKVTGGYPFEAYKNCFLNLAIPVIVFTETSEVRKTEIRSGISFTIWDRWIIHGKEDFTLLDFIITKIFTTILLCNTIPLHILGMM
;
A
#
# COMPACT_ATOMS: atom_id res chain seq x y z
N PHE A 1 49.75 -3.65 9.12
CA PHE A 1 48.31 -3.65 8.82
C PHE A 1 47.97 -4.37 7.49
N ARG A 2 48.35 -5.64 7.28
CA ARG A 2 48.18 -6.35 5.98
C ARG A 2 47.62 -7.78 6.09
N ASN A 3 46.83 -8.09 7.12
CA ASN A 3 46.27 -9.44 7.28
C ASN A 3 44.80 -9.45 7.73
N CYS A 4 43.96 -8.59 7.15
CA CYS A 4 42.52 -8.72 7.32
C CYS A 4 42.01 -9.73 6.29
N LYS A 5 41.87 -11.00 6.68
CA LYS A 5 41.13 -11.99 5.89
C LYS A 5 39.73 -11.43 5.65
N LYS A 6 39.32 -11.35 4.39
CA LYS A 6 38.00 -10.84 3.98
C LYS A 6 36.93 -11.74 4.61
N VAL A 7 36.28 -11.26 5.67
CA VAL A 7 35.19 -12.00 6.33
C VAL A 7 33.99 -11.93 5.39
N MET A 8 33.53 -13.09 4.92
CA MET A 8 32.34 -13.18 4.10
C MET A 8 31.10 -13.07 4.99
N PRO A 9 30.12 -12.20 4.66
CA PRO A 9 28.87 -12.13 5.42
C PRO A 9 28.12 -13.45 5.31
N ILE A 10 27.68 -13.98 6.44
CA ILE A 10 26.99 -15.27 6.50
C ILE A 10 25.58 -15.10 5.93
N GLN A 11 25.26 -15.89 4.90
CA GLN A 11 23.96 -15.89 4.24
C GLN A 11 22.99 -16.82 5.02
N TYR A 12 21.86 -16.27 5.46
CA TYR A 12 20.89 -16.91 6.38
C TYR A 12 20.33 -18.27 5.91
N ARG A 13 20.42 -18.62 4.63
CA ARG A 13 19.57 -19.65 4.02
C ARG A 13 20.05 -21.11 4.18
N ASN A 14 21.35 -21.37 4.43
CA ASN A 14 21.88 -22.75 4.32
C ASN A 14 22.50 -23.38 5.58
N ASN A 15 22.70 -22.66 6.69
CA ASN A 15 23.73 -23.07 7.67
C ASN A 15 23.28 -23.13 9.15
N GLY A 16 22.36 -24.02 9.53
CA GLY A 16 22.06 -24.28 10.97
C GLY A 16 21.68 -23.04 11.79
N HIS A 17 21.27 -21.96 11.11
CA HIS A 17 21.03 -20.66 11.73
C HIS A 17 19.89 -20.71 12.74
N ILE A 18 18.85 -21.47 12.42
CA ILE A 18 17.74 -21.68 13.35
C ILE A 18 18.18 -22.50 14.56
N ASP A 19 19.06 -23.49 14.40
CA ASP A 19 19.58 -24.29 15.51
C ASP A 19 20.41 -23.42 16.46
N PHE A 20 21.26 -22.55 15.91
CA PHE A 20 22.01 -21.56 16.70
C PHE A 20 21.08 -20.61 17.44
N ILE A 21 20.08 -20.03 16.76
CA ILE A 21 19.12 -19.09 17.36
C ILE A 21 18.28 -19.79 18.43
N THR A 22 17.84 -21.03 18.19
CA THR A 22 17.07 -21.84 19.15
C THR A 22 17.89 -22.17 20.38
N ALA A 23 19.14 -22.61 20.23
CA ALA A 23 20.02 -22.93 21.35
C ALA A 23 20.38 -21.67 22.17
N ALA A 24 20.74 -20.57 21.50
CA ALA A 24 21.08 -19.31 22.17
C ALA A 24 19.87 -18.70 22.91
N SER A 25 18.70 -18.68 22.27
CA SER A 25 17.47 -18.18 22.92
C SER A 25 16.99 -19.07 24.05
N SER A 26 17.12 -20.40 23.94
CA SER A 26 16.76 -21.33 25.02
C SER A 26 17.68 -21.21 26.23
N LEU A 27 18.99 -21.03 26.02
CA LEU A 27 19.94 -20.80 27.11
C LEU A 27 19.62 -19.49 27.83
N HIS A 28 19.35 -18.43 27.07
CA HIS A 28 18.97 -17.12 27.62
C HIS A 28 17.62 -17.20 28.36
N ALA A 29 16.62 -17.90 27.82
CA ALA A 29 15.33 -18.10 28.46
C ALA A 29 15.47 -18.81 29.82
N LYS A 30 16.34 -19.83 29.89
CA LYS A 30 16.63 -20.57 31.13
C LYS A 30 17.25 -19.68 32.23
N MET A 31 18.04 -18.66 31.86
CA MET A 31 18.62 -17.71 32.83
C MET A 31 17.55 -16.85 33.52
N TYR A 32 16.43 -16.58 32.83
CA TYR A 32 15.32 -15.77 33.35
C TYR A 32 14.09 -16.61 33.74
N SER A 33 14.24 -17.94 33.87
CA SER A 33 13.14 -18.87 34.16
C SER A 33 11.96 -18.76 33.18
N ILE A 34 12.25 -18.41 31.91
CA ILE A 34 11.29 -18.39 30.81
C ILE A 34 11.28 -19.77 30.14
N GLU A 35 10.10 -20.26 29.76
CA GLU A 35 9.99 -21.53 29.03
C GLU A 35 10.72 -21.46 27.67
N PRO A 36 11.60 -22.42 27.35
CA PRO A 36 12.30 -22.46 26.09
C PRO A 36 11.32 -22.73 24.93
N ALA A 37 11.54 -22.07 23.79
CA ALA A 37 10.69 -22.22 22.61
C ALA A 37 11.20 -23.35 21.70
N ASP A 38 10.28 -24.17 21.20
CA ASP A 38 10.58 -25.23 20.24
C ASP A 38 11.15 -24.67 18.91
N HIS A 39 11.90 -25.49 18.18
CA HIS A 39 12.55 -25.14 16.92
C HIS A 39 11.57 -24.52 15.91
N PHE A 40 10.35 -25.06 15.79
CA PHE A 40 9.34 -24.50 14.88
C PHE A 40 8.85 -23.12 15.31
N LYS A 41 8.62 -22.91 16.61
CA LYS A 41 8.18 -21.62 17.15
C LYS A 41 9.28 -20.56 16.97
N THR A 42 10.53 -20.93 17.23
CA THR A 42 11.70 -20.08 16.99
C THR A 42 11.86 -19.74 15.52
N LYS A 43 11.67 -20.72 14.61
CA LYS A 43 11.70 -20.50 13.17
C LYS A 43 10.60 -19.54 12.70
N CYS A 44 9.38 -19.69 13.20
CA CYS A 44 8.28 -18.80 12.86
C CYS A 44 8.55 -17.35 13.28
N ILE A 45 9.04 -17.16 14.51
CA ILE A 45 9.32 -15.82 15.07
C ILE A 45 10.57 -15.20 14.41
N ALA A 46 11.69 -15.92 14.37
CA ALA A 46 12.95 -15.42 13.81
C ALA A 46 12.87 -15.21 12.29
N GLY A 47 12.11 -16.05 11.59
CA GLY A 47 11.87 -15.94 10.15
C GLY A 47 10.77 -14.96 9.76
N LYS A 48 10.04 -14.37 10.73
CA LYS A 48 8.86 -13.53 10.50
C LYS A 48 7.85 -14.19 9.55
N ILE A 49 7.60 -15.48 9.74
CA ILE A 49 6.74 -16.28 8.87
C ILE A 49 5.28 -15.87 9.12
N VAL A 50 4.61 -15.39 8.08
CA VAL A 50 3.16 -15.14 8.09
C VAL A 50 2.44 -16.46 7.81
N PRO A 51 1.53 -16.93 8.68
CA PRO A 51 0.80 -18.16 8.43
C PRO A 51 -0.15 -17.97 7.24
N ALA A 52 -0.14 -18.93 6.31
CA ALA A 52 -1.00 -18.93 5.13
C ALA A 52 -1.53 -20.34 4.86
N ILE A 53 -2.81 -20.41 4.47
CA ILE A 53 -3.49 -21.65 4.08
C ILE A 53 -4.26 -21.45 2.78
N ALA A 54 -4.22 -22.45 1.91
CA ALA A 54 -4.80 -22.38 0.56
C ALA A 54 -6.30 -22.05 0.53
N THR A 55 -7.04 -22.45 1.56
CA THR A 55 -8.49 -22.18 1.67
C THR A 55 -8.78 -20.68 1.75
N SER A 56 -8.04 -19.95 2.59
CA SER A 56 -8.19 -18.49 2.73
C SER A 56 -7.84 -17.75 1.43
N THR A 57 -6.78 -18.19 0.73
CA THR A 57 -6.37 -17.59 -0.55
C THR A 57 -7.38 -17.88 -1.66
N ALA A 58 -7.96 -19.10 -1.68
CA ALA A 58 -8.99 -19.47 -2.65
C ALA A 58 -10.25 -18.60 -2.46
N VAL A 59 -10.72 -18.46 -1.21
CA VAL A 59 -11.90 -17.63 -0.89
C VAL A 59 -11.66 -16.17 -1.28
N VAL A 60 -10.51 -15.59 -0.88
CA VAL A 60 -10.16 -14.19 -1.22
C VAL A 60 -10.10 -14.02 -2.74
N SER A 61 -9.45 -14.94 -3.47
CA SER A 61 -9.36 -14.85 -4.93
C SER A 61 -10.71 -14.97 -5.64
N GLY A 62 -11.61 -15.83 -5.14
CA GLY A 62 -12.97 -15.96 -5.67
C GLY A 62 -13.80 -14.69 -5.46
N LEU A 63 -13.72 -14.08 -4.28
CA LEU A 63 -14.39 -12.81 -3.99
C LEU A 63 -13.88 -11.67 -4.86
N VAL A 64 -12.55 -11.60 -5.07
CA VAL A 64 -11.95 -10.60 -5.98
C VAL A 64 -12.41 -10.81 -7.43
N ALA A 65 -12.53 -12.06 -7.89
CA ALA A 65 -13.04 -12.36 -9.23
C ALA A 65 -14.50 -11.90 -9.41
N LEU A 66 -15.33 -12.01 -8.37
CA LEU A 66 -16.71 -11.50 -8.40
C LEU A 66 -16.76 -9.96 -8.53
N GLU A 67 -15.94 -9.24 -7.77
CA GLU A 67 -15.86 -7.77 -7.91
C GLU A 67 -15.30 -7.35 -9.27
N MET A 68 -14.37 -8.12 -9.84
CA MET A 68 -13.84 -7.87 -11.18
C MET A 68 -14.92 -7.93 -12.28
N ILE A 69 -15.89 -8.84 -12.16
CA ILE A 69 -17.03 -8.92 -13.09
C ILE A 69 -17.83 -7.61 -13.06
N LYS A 70 -18.07 -7.05 -11.86
CA LYS A 70 -18.79 -5.77 -11.70
C LYS A 70 -18.03 -4.61 -12.35
N VAL A 71 -16.70 -4.58 -12.22
CA VAL A 71 -15.85 -3.59 -12.89
C VAL A 71 -16.01 -3.67 -14.41
N THR A 72 -15.95 -4.88 -14.99
CA THR A 72 -16.10 -5.07 -16.43
C THR A 72 -17.52 -4.76 -16.94
N GLY A 73 -18.54 -4.95 -16.11
CA GLY A 73 -19.93 -4.65 -16.43
C GLY A 73 -20.34 -3.18 -16.26
N GLY A 74 -19.46 -2.30 -15.76
CA GLY A 74 -19.76 -0.89 -15.58
C GLY A 74 -20.83 -0.62 -14.51
N TYR A 75 -20.89 -1.44 -13.45
CA TYR A 75 -21.87 -1.30 -12.37
C TYR A 75 -21.65 0.00 -11.56
N PRO A 76 -22.72 0.57 -10.97
CA PRO A 76 -22.63 1.79 -10.18
C PRO A 76 -21.85 1.57 -8.87
N PHE A 77 -21.36 2.66 -8.27
CA PHE A 77 -20.43 2.61 -7.13
C PHE A 77 -21.01 1.88 -5.90
N GLU A 78 -22.32 1.96 -5.70
CA GLU A 78 -23.05 1.38 -4.57
C GLU A 78 -23.07 -0.17 -4.61
N ALA A 79 -22.81 -0.75 -5.80
CA ALA A 79 -22.77 -2.20 -6.00
C ALA A 79 -21.46 -2.84 -5.52
N TYR A 80 -20.40 -2.05 -5.31
CA TYR A 80 -19.12 -2.54 -4.83
C TYR A 80 -19.14 -2.73 -3.32
N LYS A 81 -18.57 -3.83 -2.86
CA LYS A 81 -18.49 -4.15 -1.42
C LYS A 81 -17.08 -4.61 -1.07
N ASN A 82 -16.57 -4.10 0.04
CA ASN A 82 -15.37 -4.63 0.66
C ASN A 82 -15.76 -5.85 1.50
N CYS A 83 -14.93 -6.89 1.48
CA CYS A 83 -15.18 -8.11 2.24
C CYS A 83 -14.08 -8.34 3.28
N PHE A 84 -14.47 -8.51 4.54
CA PHE A 84 -13.61 -8.97 5.63
C PHE A 84 -14.03 -10.37 6.02
N LEU A 85 -13.09 -11.30 6.12
CA LEU A 85 -13.38 -12.68 6.48
C LEU A 85 -12.43 -13.21 7.53
N ASN A 86 -12.98 -14.01 8.45
CA ASN A 86 -12.24 -14.84 9.37
C ASN A 86 -12.81 -16.25 9.27
N LEU A 87 -12.05 -17.21 8.72
CA LEU A 87 -12.52 -18.58 8.55
C LEU A 87 -12.44 -19.41 9.85
N ALA A 88 -11.74 -18.93 10.88
CA ALA A 88 -11.65 -19.62 12.17
C ALA A 88 -12.92 -19.44 13.01
N ILE A 89 -13.50 -18.24 12.98
CA ILE A 89 -14.83 -17.92 13.50
C ILE A 89 -15.64 -17.58 12.26
N PRO A 90 -16.28 -18.54 11.58
CA PRO A 90 -16.74 -18.46 10.18
C PRO A 90 -17.65 -17.24 9.90
N VAL A 91 -17.00 -16.08 9.76
CA VAL A 91 -17.61 -14.76 9.75
C VAL A 91 -17.11 -14.08 8.49
N ILE A 92 -18.07 -13.60 7.72
CA ILE A 92 -17.86 -12.84 6.50
C ILE A 92 -18.68 -11.56 6.64
N VAL A 93 -18.01 -10.42 6.56
CA VAL A 93 -18.62 -9.10 6.72
C VAL A 93 -18.39 -8.32 5.45
N PHE A 94 -19.49 -7.84 4.87
CA PHE A 94 -19.46 -6.94 3.72
C PHE A 94 -19.66 -5.51 4.20
N THR A 95 -18.82 -4.59 3.73
CA THR A 95 -18.97 -3.17 4.00
C THR A 95 -19.05 -2.41 2.69
N GLU A 96 -19.77 -1.29 2.71
CA GLU A 96 -19.80 -0.38 1.58
C GLU A 96 -18.44 0.27 1.35
N THR A 97 -18.17 0.61 0.10
CA THR A 97 -16.98 1.36 -0.28
C THR A 97 -17.13 2.80 0.18
N SER A 98 -16.11 3.32 0.85
CA SER A 98 -16.08 4.73 1.24
C SER A 98 -15.99 5.60 0.00
N GLU A 99 -16.79 6.67 -0.04
CA GLU A 99 -16.61 7.73 -1.03
C GLU A 99 -15.20 8.33 -0.93
N VAL A 100 -14.74 8.87 -2.06
CA VAL A 100 -13.44 9.53 -2.12
C VAL A 100 -13.44 10.79 -1.26
N ARG A 101 -12.40 10.93 -0.43
CA ARG A 101 -12.21 12.17 0.33
C ARG A 101 -11.90 13.30 -0.65
N LYS A 102 -12.73 14.34 -0.61
CA LYS A 102 -12.53 15.60 -1.32
C LYS A 102 -11.87 16.58 -0.38
N THR A 103 -10.69 17.05 -0.73
CA THR A 103 -9.99 18.11 0.00
C THR A 103 -10.23 19.43 -0.71
N GLU A 104 -10.85 20.38 -0.01
CA GLU A 104 -11.05 21.72 -0.55
C GLU A 104 -9.74 22.51 -0.48
N ILE A 105 -9.32 23.07 -1.60
CA ILE A 105 -8.15 23.95 -1.70
C ILE A 105 -8.61 25.40 -1.55
N ARG A 106 -9.74 25.75 -2.18
CA ARG A 106 -10.36 27.08 -2.16
C ARG A 106 -11.87 26.96 -2.43
N SER A 107 -12.64 28.01 -2.14
CA SER A 107 -14.08 28.12 -2.45
C SER A 107 -14.36 27.74 -3.91
N GLY A 108 -14.91 26.54 -4.12
CA GLY A 108 -15.28 26.00 -5.44
C GLY A 108 -14.26 25.05 -6.09
N ILE A 109 -13.06 24.85 -5.52
CA ILE A 109 -12.04 23.93 -6.04
C ILE A 109 -11.73 22.87 -5.00
N SER A 110 -12.17 21.63 -5.30
CA SER A 110 -11.85 20.44 -4.51
C SER A 110 -10.95 19.50 -5.31
N PHE A 111 -10.09 18.79 -4.60
CA PHE A 111 -9.17 17.81 -5.16
C PHE A 111 -9.40 16.45 -4.49
N THR A 112 -9.34 15.39 -5.29
CA THR A 112 -9.40 14.00 -4.84
C THR A 112 -8.11 13.26 -5.16
N ILE A 113 -7.90 12.09 -4.55
CA ILE A 113 -6.72 11.24 -4.82
C ILE A 113 -6.56 10.83 -6.30
N TRP A 114 -7.65 10.91 -7.08
CA TRP A 114 -7.68 10.50 -8.49
C TRP A 114 -7.39 11.66 -9.45
N ASP A 115 -7.49 12.89 -8.95
CA ASP A 115 -7.24 14.06 -9.77
C ASP A 115 -5.74 14.21 -10.02
N ARG A 116 -5.37 14.53 -11.26
CA ARG A 116 -3.98 14.77 -11.64
C ARG A 116 -3.85 16.02 -12.48
N TRP A 117 -2.77 16.74 -12.22
CA TRP A 117 -2.43 17.96 -12.93
C TRP A 117 -1.48 17.58 -14.06
N ILE A 118 -2.01 17.47 -15.27
CA ILE A 118 -1.21 17.19 -16.45
C ILE A 118 -0.73 18.53 -17.01
N ILE A 119 0.59 18.64 -17.19
CA ILE A 119 1.26 19.83 -17.71
C ILE A 119 2.09 19.38 -18.89
N HIS A 120 1.74 19.89 -20.08
CA HIS A 120 2.47 19.63 -21.30
C HIS A 120 3.49 20.75 -21.50
N GLY A 121 4.77 20.44 -21.25
CA GLY A 121 5.88 21.38 -21.49
C GLY A 121 6.35 21.34 -22.95
N LYS A 122 6.88 22.47 -23.41
CA LYS A 122 7.72 22.58 -24.62
C LYS A 122 9.19 22.79 -24.20
N GLU A 123 10.14 22.71 -25.13
CA GLU A 123 11.58 22.82 -24.84
C GLU A 123 11.97 24.13 -24.12
N ASP A 124 11.23 25.23 -24.37
CA ASP A 124 11.47 26.54 -23.74
C ASP A 124 10.67 26.77 -22.44
N PHE A 125 10.05 25.73 -21.87
CA PHE A 125 9.15 25.89 -20.72
C PHE A 125 9.93 26.26 -19.46
N THR A 126 9.76 27.50 -18.99
CA THR A 126 10.49 28.00 -17.81
C THR A 126 9.76 27.66 -16.51
N LEU A 127 10.49 27.64 -15.40
CA LEU A 127 9.89 27.52 -14.06
C LEU A 127 8.94 28.68 -13.75
N LEU A 128 9.18 29.84 -14.34
CA LEU A 128 8.30 31.00 -14.21
C LEU A 128 6.97 30.74 -14.92
N ASP A 129 6.99 30.12 -16.10
CA ASP A 129 5.78 29.72 -16.82
C ASP A 129 4.99 28.64 -16.07
N PHE A 130 5.67 27.71 -15.39
CA PHE A 130 5.02 26.71 -14.54
C PHE A 130 4.25 27.34 -13.36
N ILE A 131 4.90 28.28 -12.66
CA ILE A 131 4.31 28.96 -11.50
C ILE A 131 3.15 29.85 -11.93
N ILE A 132 3.29 30.59 -13.03
CA ILE A 132 2.24 31.51 -13.51
C ILE A 132 1.05 30.75 -14.09
N THR A 133 1.27 29.75 -14.94
CA THR A 133 0.20 29.08 -15.72
C THR A 133 -0.71 28.19 -14.86
N LYS A 134 -0.20 27.61 -13.76
CA LYS A 134 -0.94 26.61 -12.97
C LYS A 134 -1.10 26.97 -11.50
N ILE A 135 -0.07 27.52 -10.83
CA ILE A 135 -0.19 27.90 -9.42
C ILE A 135 -1.02 29.18 -9.28
N PHE A 136 -0.76 30.20 -10.11
CA PHE A 136 -1.47 31.48 -9.99
C PHE A 136 -2.91 31.43 -10.54
N THR A 137 -3.14 30.81 -11.70
CA THR A 137 -4.47 30.79 -12.33
C THR A 137 -5.45 29.85 -11.62
N THR A 138 -4.98 28.70 -11.12
CA THR A 138 -5.86 27.73 -10.43
C THR A 138 -6.04 28.03 -8.94
N ILE A 139 -5.09 28.67 -8.26
CA ILE A 139 -5.20 28.95 -6.81
C ILE A 139 -5.65 30.40 -6.52
N LEU A 140 -5.32 31.40 -7.36
CA LEU A 140 -5.54 32.82 -7.07
C LEU A 140 -6.66 33.51 -7.87
N LEU A 141 -6.99 33.10 -9.10
CA LEU A 141 -7.93 33.85 -9.97
C LEU A 141 -9.37 33.32 -10.06
N CYS A 142 -9.75 32.27 -9.33
CA CYS A 142 -11.11 31.74 -9.35
C CYS A 142 -12.11 32.60 -8.55
N ASN A 143 -12.07 33.93 -8.72
CA ASN A 143 -13.11 34.85 -8.28
C ASN A 143 -13.43 35.95 -9.31
N THR A 144 -12.88 35.90 -10.54
CA THR A 144 -13.30 36.86 -11.56
C THR A 144 -13.04 36.34 -12.96
N ILE A 145 -14.07 36.45 -13.81
CA ILE A 145 -14.10 36.34 -15.28
C ILE A 145 -14.63 34.99 -15.81
N PRO A 146 -15.89 34.95 -16.30
CA PRO A 146 -16.32 33.92 -17.25
C PRO A 146 -15.74 34.29 -18.62
N LEU A 147 -14.74 33.55 -19.11
CA LEU A 147 -14.30 33.69 -20.50
C LEU A 147 -15.25 32.92 -21.43
N HIS A 148 -16.37 33.57 -21.72
CA HIS A 148 -16.97 33.53 -23.04
C HIS A 148 -16.01 34.26 -24.00
N ILE A 149 -15.89 33.77 -25.25
CA ILE A 149 -15.14 34.33 -26.40
C ILE A 149 -13.75 33.69 -26.66
N LEU A 150 -13.76 32.57 -27.38
CA LEU A 150 -13.19 32.43 -28.74
C LEU A 150 -13.83 31.14 -29.31
N GLY A 151 -14.82 31.12 -30.21
CA GLY A 151 -15.07 32.02 -31.33
C GLY A 151 -14.43 31.44 -32.60
N MET A 152 -15.13 30.49 -33.23
CA MET A 152 -15.06 30.16 -34.67
C MET A 152 -13.68 29.93 -35.30
N MET A 153 -13.29 28.65 -35.43
CA MET A 153 -12.86 28.00 -36.68
C MET A 153 -12.60 26.51 -36.44
#